data_AF-A0A0J0UIY0-F1
#
_entry.id   AF-A0A0J0UIY0-F1
#
_cell.length_a   1.000
_cell.length_b   1.000
_cell.length_c   1.000
_cell.angle_alpha   90.00
_cell.angle_beta   90.00
_cell.angle_gamma   90.00
#
_symmetry.space_group_name_H-M   'P 1'
#
loop_
_entity.id
_entity.type
_entity.pdbx_description
1 polymer ?
#
loop_
_entity_poly.entity_id
_entity_poly.type
_entity_poly.pdbx_seq_one_letter_code
_entity_poly.pdbx_strand_id
1 'polypeptide(L)'
;MDFSWVHEGKLVLLEVKDFTQTTAMLAAADFVPVKNQPNPWRFEELVGKITDTILMMLAAWSGTAWGKSLAAELPAAVRKPIKLVLAVALDLPSNLKVYLGALKTALNDRLKGRLKVAGVEAVALMDYDTLISRPTFSPYVSRLLPA
;
A
#
# COMPACT_ATOMS: atom_id res chain seq x y z
N MET A 1 -6.38 3.00 -1.10
CA MET A 1 -5.45 2.46 -2.10
C MET A 1 -5.95 2.90 -3.47
N ASP A 2 -5.06 3.18 -4.41
CA ASP A 2 -5.42 3.78 -5.71
C ASP A 2 -5.99 2.76 -6.69
N PHE A 3 -5.46 1.54 -6.68
CA PHE A 3 -5.88 0.48 -7.59
C PHE A 3 -6.22 -0.79 -6.83
N SER A 4 -7.15 -1.58 -7.38
CA SER A 4 -7.48 -2.89 -6.83
C SER A 4 -7.95 -3.85 -7.92
N TRP A 5 -7.57 -5.12 -7.78
CA TRP A 5 -8.03 -6.21 -8.66
C TRP A 5 -7.91 -7.55 -7.95
N VAL A 6 -8.60 -8.55 -8.48
CA VAL A 6 -8.44 -9.93 -8.01
C VAL A 6 -7.42 -10.64 -8.89
N HIS A 7 -6.40 -11.22 -8.26
CA HIS A 7 -5.39 -12.03 -8.94
C HIS A 7 -5.19 -13.32 -8.15
N GLU A 8 -5.38 -14.46 -8.81
CA GLU A 8 -5.21 -15.80 -8.20
C GLU A 8 -5.97 -15.98 -6.87
N GLY A 9 -7.22 -15.50 -6.81
CA GLY A 9 -8.03 -15.61 -5.59
C GLY A 9 -7.54 -14.74 -4.42
N LYS A 10 -6.76 -13.70 -4.69
CA LYS A 10 -6.34 -12.68 -3.72
C LYS A 10 -6.81 -11.32 -4.20
N LEU A 11 -7.26 -10.47 -3.28
CA LEU A 11 -7.53 -9.06 -3.58
C LEU A 11 -6.23 -8.28 -3.42
N VAL A 12 -5.69 -7.84 -4.56
CA VAL A 12 -4.54 -6.95 -4.62
C VAL A 12 -5.04 -5.52 -4.46
N LEU A 13 -4.41 -4.79 -3.55
CA LEU A 13 -4.67 -3.39 -3.26
C LEU A 13 -3.34 -2.66 -3.40
N LEU A 14 -3.25 -1.77 -4.38
CA LEU A 14 -2.03 -1.08 -4.77
C LEU A 14 -2.16 0.42 -4.53
N GLU A 15 -1.15 0.98 -3.88
CA GLU A 15 -0.90 2.41 -3.77
C GLU A 15 0.29 2.77 -4.65
N VAL A 16 0.19 3.85 -5.43
CA VAL A 16 1.31 4.37 -6.22
C VAL A 16 1.53 5.83 -5.88
N LYS A 17 2.76 6.19 -5.50
CA LYS A 17 3.14 7.58 -5.27
C LYS A 17 4.34 7.94 -6.13
N ASP A 18 4.21 9.00 -6.92
CA ASP A 18 5.29 9.56 -7.72
C ASP A 18 5.92 10.75 -6.99
N PHE A 19 7.24 10.66 -6.75
CA PHE A 19 8.04 11.71 -6.15
C PHE A 19 9.16 12.21 -7.08
N THR A 20 9.19 11.75 -8.34
CA THR A 20 10.25 12.08 -9.31
C THR A 20 10.31 13.57 -9.66
N GLN A 21 9.18 14.29 -9.56
CA GLN A 21 9.14 15.74 -9.80
C GLN A 21 9.42 16.58 -8.55
N THR A 22 9.58 15.98 -7.37
CA THR A 22 9.74 16.70 -6.09
C THR A 22 11.22 16.87 -5.69
N THR A 23 12.13 16.89 -6.68
CA THR A 23 13.57 16.63 -6.51
C THR A 23 14.37 17.67 -5.74
N ALA A 24 13.89 18.91 -5.59
CA ALA A 24 14.72 19.97 -5.00
C ALA A 24 14.87 19.88 -3.48
N MET A 25 14.03 19.13 -2.75
CA MET A 25 14.01 19.17 -1.27
C MET A 25 13.75 17.83 -0.56
N LEU A 26 13.53 16.72 -1.29
CA LEU A 26 13.27 15.44 -0.65
C LEU A 26 14.55 14.80 -0.11
N ALA A 27 14.52 14.49 1.19
CA ALA A 27 15.57 13.76 1.90
C ALA A 27 15.02 12.51 2.59
N ALA A 28 15.91 11.67 3.12
CA ALA A 28 15.50 10.48 3.87
C ALA A 28 14.56 10.80 5.05
N ALA A 29 14.79 11.94 5.71
CA ALA A 29 14.00 12.43 6.83
C ALA A 29 12.54 12.76 6.46
N ASP A 30 12.21 12.88 5.17
CA ASP A 30 10.83 13.05 4.70
C ASP A 30 10.03 11.75 4.66
N PHE A 31 10.70 10.61 4.79
CA PHE A 31 10.09 9.29 4.60
C PHE A 31 10.33 8.34 5.76
N VAL A 32 11.57 8.28 6.27
CA VAL A 32 11.99 7.27 7.23
C VAL A 32 11.88 7.82 8.65
N PRO A 33 11.08 7.19 9.54
CA PRO A 33 11.04 7.55 10.94
C PRO A 33 12.41 7.44 11.61
N VAL A 34 12.74 8.43 12.44
CA VAL A 34 13.95 8.44 13.27
C VAL A 34 13.53 8.37 14.72
N LYS A 35 14.22 7.54 15.51
CA LYS A 35 13.92 7.37 16.95
C LYS A 35 13.95 8.73 17.66
N ASN A 36 12.96 8.96 18.52
CA ASN A 36 12.78 10.21 19.28
C ASN A 36 12.50 11.46 18.44
N GLN A 37 12.11 11.31 17.17
CA GLN A 37 11.62 12.41 16.34
C GLN A 37 10.16 12.17 15.96
N PRO A 38 9.40 13.23 15.66
CA PRO A 38 8.09 13.07 15.03
C PRO A 38 8.23 12.26 13.74
N ASN A 39 7.24 11.40 13.48
CA ASN A 39 7.22 10.65 12.23
C ASN A 39 7.04 11.60 11.04
N PRO A 40 7.70 11.34 9.91
CA PRO A 40 7.52 12.14 8.72
C PRO A 40 6.07 12.07 8.23
N TRP A 41 5.53 13.18 7.74
CA TRP A 41 4.12 13.24 7.35
C TRP A 41 3.77 12.22 6.24
N ARG A 42 4.67 11.99 5.27
CA ARG A 42 4.47 11.00 4.18
C ARG A 42 4.40 9.58 4.70
N PHE A 43 5.14 9.30 5.78
CA PHE A 43 5.06 8.01 6.47
C PHE A 43 3.70 7.82 7.14
N GLU A 44 3.25 8.83 7.90
CA GLU A 44 1.94 8.78 8.55
C GLU A 44 0.78 8.73 7.54
N GLU A 45 0.89 9.42 6.40
CA GLU A 45 -0.09 9.33 5.33
C GLU A 45 -0.23 7.90 4.80
N LEU A 46 0.89 7.21 4.54
CA LEU A 46 0.88 5.82 4.12
C LEU A 46 0.28 4.90 5.20
N VAL A 47 0.65 5.11 6.46
CA VAL A 47 0.10 4.35 7.60
C VAL A 47 -1.41 4.55 7.70
N GLY A 48 -1.89 5.79 7.60
CA GLY A 48 -3.31 6.14 7.63
C GLY A 48 -4.07 5.47 6.49
N LYS A 49 -3.62 5.65 5.24
CA LYS A 49 -4.28 5.10 4.06
C LYS A 49 -4.36 3.57 4.10
N ILE A 50 -3.31 2.88 4.55
CA ILE A 50 -3.32 1.43 4.71
C ILE A 50 -4.26 1.00 5.85
N THR A 51 -4.23 1.73 6.97
CA THR A 51 -5.12 1.45 8.11
C THR A 51 -6.58 1.57 7.71
N ASP A 52 -6.96 2.68 7.07
CA ASP A 52 -8.33 2.93 6.61
C ASP A 52 -8.78 1.84 5.64
N THR A 53 -7.92 1.46 4.69
CA THR A 53 -8.22 0.38 3.76
C THR A 53 -8.49 -0.95 4.48
N ILE A 54 -7.64 -1.32 5.45
CA ILE A 54 -7.83 -2.54 6.25
C ILE A 54 -9.17 -2.46 7.00
N LEU A 55 -9.44 -1.35 7.68
CA LEU A 55 -10.67 -1.17 8.45
C LEU A 55 -11.91 -1.22 7.57
N MET A 56 -11.87 -0.62 6.38
CA MET A 56 -12.97 -0.67 5.41
C MET A 56 -13.25 -2.12 4.96
N MET A 57 -12.22 -2.90 4.63
CA MET A 57 -12.40 -4.30 4.23
C MET A 57 -12.95 -5.15 5.39
N LEU A 58 -12.42 -4.97 6.59
CA LEU A 58 -12.92 -5.66 7.78
C LEU A 58 -14.37 -5.26 8.12
N ALA A 59 -14.73 -3.98 7.95
CA ALA A 59 -16.08 -3.49 8.17
C ALA A 59 -17.05 -4.13 7.18
N ALA A 60 -16.71 -4.19 5.89
CA ALA A 60 -17.50 -4.87 4.87
C ALA A 60 -17.70 -6.36 5.21
N TRP A 61 -16.70 -7.01 5.80
CA TRP A 61 -16.76 -8.43 6.16
C TRP A 61 -17.26 -8.73 7.57
N SER A 62 -17.62 -7.71 8.35
CA SER A 62 -18.02 -7.86 9.76
C SER A 62 -19.34 -8.62 9.95
N GLY A 63 -20.17 -8.76 8.91
CA GLY A 63 -21.49 -9.39 8.99
C GLY A 63 -22.56 -8.55 9.71
N THR A 64 -22.21 -7.36 10.18
CA THR A 64 -23.17 -6.37 10.72
C THR A 64 -24.13 -5.88 9.62
N ALA A 65 -25.23 -5.24 10.00
CA ALA A 65 -26.17 -4.66 9.02
C ALA A 65 -25.45 -3.69 8.06
N TRP A 66 -24.66 -2.76 8.62
CA TRP A 66 -23.83 -1.84 7.85
C TRP A 66 -22.77 -2.56 7.00
N GLY A 67 -22.09 -3.55 7.56
CA GLY A 67 -21.10 -4.34 6.83
C GLY A 67 -21.70 -5.07 5.63
N LYS A 68 -22.90 -5.65 5.78
CA LYS A 68 -23.63 -6.30 4.68
C LYS A 68 -24.01 -5.31 3.58
N SER A 69 -24.42 -4.08 3.94
CA SER A 69 -24.68 -3.02 2.95
C SER A 69 -23.41 -2.64 2.20
N LEU A 70 -22.28 -2.44 2.90
CA LEU A 70 -20.98 -2.19 2.25
C LEU A 70 -20.56 -3.33 1.33
N ALA A 71 -20.70 -4.58 1.78
CA ALA A 71 -20.36 -5.75 0.97
C ALA A 71 -21.22 -5.88 -0.28
N ALA A 72 -22.47 -5.39 -0.28
CA ALA A 72 -23.33 -5.42 -1.46
C ALA A 72 -22.79 -4.51 -2.59
N GLU A 73 -22.19 -3.38 -2.23
CA GLU A 73 -21.55 -2.43 -3.17
C GLU A 73 -20.21 -2.93 -3.72
N LEU A 74 -19.59 -3.91 -3.07
CA LEU A 74 -18.35 -4.49 -3.55
C LEU A 74 -18.59 -5.48 -4.72
N PRO A 75 -17.60 -5.65 -5.61
CA PRO A 75 -17.63 -6.69 -6.63
C PRO A 75 -17.88 -8.07 -6.03
N ALA A 76 -18.66 -8.91 -6.73
CA ALA A 76 -19.08 -10.23 -6.25
C ALA A 76 -17.92 -11.09 -5.71
N ALA A 77 -16.76 -11.02 -6.36
CA ALA A 77 -15.56 -11.79 -6.01
C ALA A 77 -14.97 -11.45 -4.62
N VAL A 78 -15.29 -10.29 -4.04
CA VAL A 78 -14.69 -9.81 -2.78
C VAL A 78 -15.73 -9.48 -1.70
N ARG A 79 -17.00 -9.83 -1.93
CA ARG A 79 -18.07 -9.66 -0.91
C ARG A 79 -17.87 -10.53 0.32
N LYS A 80 -17.12 -11.62 0.19
CA LYS A 80 -16.69 -12.49 1.29
C LYS A 80 -15.20 -12.23 1.59
N PRO A 81 -14.74 -12.54 2.82
CA PRO A 81 -13.33 -12.48 3.16
C PRO A 81 -12.46 -13.23 2.13
N ILE A 82 -11.44 -12.54 1.65
CA ILE A 82 -10.45 -13.05 0.71
C ILE A 82 -9.07 -12.59 1.18
N LYS A 83 -8.01 -13.34 0.84
CA LYS A 83 -6.65 -12.95 1.20
C LYS A 83 -6.30 -11.61 0.55
N LEU A 84 -5.85 -10.67 1.38
CA LEU A 84 -5.42 -9.34 0.94
C LEU A 84 -3.94 -9.35 0.59
N VAL A 85 -3.58 -8.65 -0.48
CA VAL A 85 -2.19 -8.29 -0.83
C VAL A 85 -2.10 -6.78 -0.85
N LEU A 86 -1.40 -6.21 0.13
CA LEU A 86 -1.18 -4.77 0.24
C LEU A 86 0.17 -4.42 -0.37
N ALA A 87 0.15 -3.62 -1.43
CA ALA A 87 1.36 -3.18 -2.12
C ALA A 87 1.44 -1.65 -2.18
N VAL A 88 2.64 -1.12 -2.00
CA VAL A 88 2.95 0.30 -2.15
C VAL A 88 4.14 0.40 -3.10
N ALA A 89 3.96 1.12 -4.19
CA ALA A 89 5.04 1.45 -5.11
C ALA A 89 5.36 2.93 -5.03
N LEU A 90 6.64 3.24 -4.82
CA LEU A 90 7.13 4.61 -4.80
C LEU A 90 8.03 4.84 -6.02
N ASP A 91 7.70 5.83 -6.84
CA ASP A 91 8.61 6.32 -7.85
C ASP A 91 9.51 7.39 -7.22
N LEU A 92 10.76 7.00 -6.93
CA LEU A 92 11.71 7.81 -6.18
C LEU A 92 12.90 8.18 -7.08
N PRO A 93 13.46 9.40 -6.90
CA PRO A 93 14.79 9.71 -7.40
C PRO A 93 15.83 8.66 -6.97
N SER A 94 16.78 8.34 -7.85
CA SER A 94 17.73 7.22 -7.68
C SER A 94 18.49 7.27 -6.36
N ASN A 95 18.87 8.46 -5.90
CA ASN A 95 19.59 8.68 -4.63
C ASN A 95 18.74 8.33 -3.39
N LEU A 96 17.41 8.31 -3.51
CA LEU A 96 16.50 7.99 -2.39
C LEU A 96 16.07 6.52 -2.36
N LYS A 97 16.27 5.76 -3.44
CA LYS A 97 15.91 4.33 -3.51
C LYS A 97 16.60 3.50 -2.41
N VAL A 98 17.79 3.91 -1.95
CA VAL A 98 18.53 3.25 -0.86
C VAL A 98 17.73 3.17 0.46
N TYR A 99 16.80 4.10 0.68
CA TYR A 99 16.00 4.17 1.91
C TYR A 99 14.75 3.29 1.90
N LEU A 100 14.40 2.67 0.77
CA LEU A 100 13.21 1.81 0.65
C LEU A 100 13.22 0.64 1.64
N GLY A 101 14.38 0.06 1.92
CA GLY A 101 14.52 -1.01 2.90
C GLY A 101 14.15 -0.56 4.31
N ALA A 102 14.70 0.59 4.75
CA ALA A 102 14.39 1.16 6.06
C ALA A 102 12.92 1.59 6.18
N LEU A 103 12.38 2.22 5.13
CA LEU A 103 10.98 2.60 5.05
C LEU A 103 10.05 1.38 5.15
N LYS A 104 10.36 0.32 4.40
CA LYS A 104 9.58 -0.93 4.42
C LYS A 104 9.54 -1.54 5.81
N THR A 105 10.68 -1.61 6.50
CA THR A 105 10.77 -2.14 7.86
C THR A 105 9.94 -1.31 8.82
N ALA A 106 10.15 0.02 8.84
CA ALA A 106 9.41 0.91 9.72
C ALA A 106 7.89 0.84 9.48
N LEU A 107 7.46 0.78 8.22
CA LEU A 107 6.05 0.69 7.85
C LEU A 107 5.41 -0.61 8.35
N ASN A 108 6.07 -1.74 8.13
CA ASN A 108 5.58 -3.04 8.59
C ASN A 108 5.56 -3.15 10.11
N ASP A 109 6.58 -2.63 10.80
CA ASP A 109 6.59 -2.59 12.27
C ASP A 109 5.43 -1.74 12.82
N ARG A 110 5.20 -0.56 12.22
CA ARG A 110 4.10 0.33 12.61
C ARG A 110 2.72 -0.27 12.37
N LEU A 111 2.57 -1.10 11.35
CA LEU A 111 1.30 -1.70 10.94
C LEU A 111 1.10 -3.13 11.47
N LYS A 112 2.11 -3.77 12.06
CA LYS A 112 2.14 -5.21 12.42
C LYS A 112 0.86 -5.73 13.07
N GLY A 113 0.33 -5.02 14.06
CA GLY A 113 -0.92 -5.40 14.74
C GLY A 113 -2.15 -5.39 13.81
N ARG A 114 -2.27 -4.35 12.99
CA ARG A 114 -3.37 -4.17 12.03
C ARG A 114 -3.31 -5.20 10.92
N LEU A 115 -2.11 -5.47 10.40
CA LEU A 115 -1.87 -6.50 9.40
C LEU A 115 -2.26 -7.89 9.93
N LYS A 116 -1.87 -8.21 11.17
CA LYS A 116 -2.23 -9.46 11.82
C LYS A 116 -3.75 -9.65 11.94
N VAL A 117 -4.49 -8.60 12.33
CA VAL A 117 -5.96 -8.65 12.41
C VAL A 117 -6.59 -8.94 11.03
N ALA A 118 -6.01 -8.40 9.97
CA ALA A 118 -6.48 -8.60 8.60
C ALA A 118 -5.96 -9.88 7.93
N GLY A 119 -5.15 -10.70 8.62
CA GLY A 119 -4.50 -11.88 8.03
C GLY A 119 -3.49 -11.54 6.92
N VAL A 120 -2.92 -10.33 6.96
CA VAL A 120 -1.87 -9.88 6.03
C VAL A 120 -0.51 -10.09 6.69
N GLU A 121 0.42 -10.71 5.97
CA GLU A 121 1.78 -10.97 6.46
C GLU A 121 2.61 -9.69 6.53
N ALA A 122 2.65 -8.96 5.43
CA ALA A 122 3.41 -7.72 5.30
C ALA A 122 2.84 -6.85 4.17
N VAL A 123 3.09 -5.55 4.26
CA VAL A 123 2.95 -4.61 3.14
C VAL A 123 4.17 -4.76 2.23
N ALA A 124 3.92 -5.02 0.96
CA ALA A 124 4.94 -5.07 -0.08
C ALA A 124 5.26 -3.63 -0.53
N LEU A 125 6.31 -3.03 0.05
CA LEU A 125 6.83 -1.74 -0.37
C LEU A 125 8.02 -1.91 -1.32
N MET A 126 7.98 -1.29 -2.50
CA MET A 126 9.01 -1.39 -3.53
C MET A 126 9.09 -0.12 -4.39
N ASP A 127 10.14 0.03 -5.21
CA ASP A 127 10.17 1.07 -6.22
C ASP A 127 9.29 0.72 -7.42
N TYR A 128 8.88 1.75 -8.17
CA TYR A 128 7.96 1.58 -9.31
C TYR A 128 8.52 0.65 -10.40
N ASP A 129 9.82 0.68 -10.69
CA ASP A 129 10.43 -0.19 -11.71
C ASP A 129 10.33 -1.67 -11.30
N THR A 130 10.57 -1.97 -10.01
CA THR A 130 10.36 -3.32 -9.45
C THR A 130 8.89 -3.75 -9.46
N LEU A 131 7.95 -2.81 -9.30
CA LEU A 131 6.52 -3.12 -9.37
C LEU A 131 6.17 -3.63 -10.77
N ILE A 132 6.48 -2.86 -11.81
CA ILE A 132 6.09 -3.18 -13.20
C ILE A 132 6.81 -4.40 -13.76
N SER A 133 7.93 -4.83 -13.16
CA SER A 133 8.62 -6.06 -13.56
C SER A 133 8.01 -7.33 -12.94
N ARG A 134 7.10 -7.21 -11.96
CA ARG A 134 6.52 -8.36 -11.26
C ARG A 134 5.27 -8.88 -11.99
N PRO A 135 5.15 -10.21 -12.25
CA PRO A 135 4.00 -10.79 -12.96
C PRO A 135 2.63 -10.50 -12.35
N THR A 136 2.55 -10.30 -11.03
CA THR A 136 1.30 -9.94 -10.34
C THR A 136 0.77 -8.56 -10.74
N PHE A 137 1.66 -7.66 -11.18
CA PHE A 137 1.37 -6.25 -11.42
C PHE A 137 1.54 -5.85 -12.88
N SER A 138 2.49 -6.44 -13.61
CA SER A 138 2.83 -6.08 -14.99
C SER A 138 1.67 -6.13 -15.99
N PRO A 139 0.64 -6.99 -15.84
CA PRO A 139 -0.52 -6.94 -16.75
C PRO A 139 -1.45 -5.73 -16.50
N TYR A 140 -1.33 -5.08 -15.34
CA TYR A 140 -2.25 -4.04 -14.87
C TYR A 140 -1.58 -2.67 -14.73
N VAL A 141 -0.26 -2.63 -14.67
CA VAL A 141 0.52 -1.42 -14.41
C VAL A 141 1.65 -1.31 -15.42
N SER A 142 1.76 -0.16 -16.07
CA SER A 142 2.83 0.15 -17.03
C SER A 142 3.31 1.59 -16.85
N ARG A 143 4.52 1.90 -17.33
CA ARG A 143 4.97 3.28 -17.45
C ARG A 143 4.57 3.77 -18.84
N LEU A 144 3.80 4.85 -18.90
CA LEU A 144 3.59 5.57 -20.15
C LEU A 144 4.92 6.22 -20.52
N LEU A 145 5.44 5.92 -21.71
CA LEU A 145 6.57 6.67 -22.25
C LEU A 145 6.12 8.13 -22.44
N PRO A 146 6.98 9.13 -22.15
CA PRO A 146 6.66 10.51 -22.49
C PRO A 146 6.33 10.59 -23.98
N ALA A 147 5.23 11.28 -24.30
CA ALA A 147 4.85 11.59 -25.68
C ALA A 147 5.88 12.51 -26.36
#